data_AF-A0A8X6UHA5-F1
#
_entry.id   AF-A0A8X6UHA5-F1
#
_cell.length_a   1.000
_cell.length_b   1.000
_cell.length_c   1.000
_cell.angle_alpha   90.00
_cell.angle_beta   90.00
_cell.angle_gamma   90.00
#
_symmetry.space_group_name_H-M   'P 1'
#
loop_
_entity.id
_entity.type
_entity.pdbx_description
1 polymer ?
#
loop_
_entity_poly.entity_id
_entity_poly.type
_entity_poly.pdbx_seq_one_letter_code
_entity_poly.pdbx_strand_id
1 'polypeptide(L)'
;MQVLILTLGFFAMALAEVDYETKRLAMQNPDLYDGDMLGIDGPFDAERNAIPGQNYRWPSARVPYVIDTSLGKYSIASHPSNNVFFKEAIYSN
;
A
#
# COMPACT_ATOMS: atom_id res chain seq x y z
N MET A 1 11.25 -10.91 -40.48
CA MET A 1 10.29 -10.28 -39.52
C MET A 1 10.38 -10.87 -38.11
N GLN A 2 10.39 -12.20 -37.93
CA GLN A 2 10.48 -12.85 -36.60
C GLN A 2 11.70 -12.45 -35.76
N VAL A 3 12.90 -12.45 -36.34
CA VAL A 3 14.15 -12.13 -35.62
C VAL A 3 14.14 -10.69 -35.09
N LEU A 4 13.57 -9.75 -35.85
CA LEU A 4 13.45 -8.34 -35.43
C LEU A 4 12.51 -8.17 -34.23
N ILE A 5 11.40 -8.92 -34.19
CA ILE A 5 10.45 -8.86 -33.08
C ILE A 5 11.08 -9.44 -31.81
N LEU A 6 11.85 -10.53 -31.94
CA LEU A 6 12.57 -11.13 -30.82
C LEU A 6 13.65 -10.20 -30.26
N THR A 7 14.40 -9.50 -31.11
CA THR A 7 15.42 -8.55 -30.65
C THR A 7 14.80 -7.30 -30.02
N LEU A 8 13.70 -6.77 -30.59
CA LEU A 8 12.98 -5.64 -29.98
C LEU A 8 12.40 -6.02 -28.61
N GLY A 9 11.83 -7.22 -28.48
CA GLY A 9 11.26 -7.71 -27.23
C GLY A 9 12.30 -7.85 -26.11
N PHE A 10 13.49 -8.40 -26.44
CA PHE A 10 14.60 -8.47 -25.48
C PHE A 10 15.13 -7.10 -25.09
N PHE A 11 15.23 -6.17 -26.05
CA PHE A 11 15.71 -4.82 -25.80
C PHE A 11 14.75 -4.04 -24.89
N ALA A 12 13.43 -4.18 -25.09
CA ALA A 12 12.41 -3.58 -24.23
C ALA A 12 12.46 -4.12 -22.80
N MET A 13 12.70 -5.44 -22.63
CA MET A 13 12.86 -6.05 -21.29
C MET A 13 14.15 -5.58 -20.59
N ALA A 14 15.25 -5.37 -21.33
CA ALA A 14 16.50 -4.86 -20.77
C ALA A 14 16.40 -3.39 -20.31
N LEU A 15 15.51 -2.61 -20.91
CA LEU A 15 15.21 -1.23 -20.51
C LEU A 15 14.09 -1.12 -19.46
N ALA A 16 13.42 -2.22 -19.13
CA ALA A 16 12.41 -2.23 -18.08
C ALA A 16 13.11 -2.13 -16.73
N GLU A 17 13.27 -0.91 -16.25
CA GLU A 17 13.77 -0.64 -14.90
C GLU A 17 12.72 -1.15 -13.92
N VAL A 18 12.99 -2.30 -13.30
CA VAL A 18 12.21 -2.74 -12.14
C VAL A 18 12.53 -1.74 -11.04
N ASP A 19 11.53 -0.93 -10.68
CA ASP A 19 11.62 0.11 -9.65
C ASP A 19 11.72 -0.48 -8.23
N TYR A 20 12.77 -1.28 -8.02
CA TYR A 20 13.06 -2.00 -6.79
C TYR A 20 13.55 -1.03 -5.72
N GLU A 21 14.37 -0.05 -6.11
CA GLU A 21 14.94 0.91 -5.19
C GLU A 21 13.89 1.86 -4.61
N THR A 22 12.93 2.35 -5.40
CA THR A 22 11.84 3.18 -4.85
C THR A 22 10.96 2.37 -3.92
N LYS A 23 10.64 1.12 -4.26
CA LYS A 23 9.90 0.22 -3.35
C LYS A 23 10.65 -0.03 -2.06
N ARG A 24 11.97 -0.27 -2.14
CA ARG A 24 12.83 -0.46 -0.97
C ARG A 24 12.86 0.78 -0.08
N LEU A 25 12.99 1.97 -0.68
CA LEU A 25 13.00 3.25 0.05
C LEU A 25 11.65 3.55 0.70
N ALA A 26 10.53 3.22 0.05
CA ALA A 26 9.19 3.40 0.63
C ALA A 26 8.96 2.55 1.90
N MET A 27 9.70 1.45 2.06
CA MET A 27 9.68 0.60 3.26
C MET A 27 10.68 1.05 4.35
N GLN A 28 11.44 2.13 4.12
CA GLN A 28 12.43 2.64 5.07
C GLN A 28 11.97 3.95 5.71
N ASN A 29 10.92 3.88 6.54
CA ASN A 29 10.51 4.99 7.39
C ASN A 29 11.15 4.79 8.78
N PRO A 30 12.29 5.44 9.08
CA PRO A 30 13.12 5.12 10.25
C PRO A 30 12.49 5.48 11.60
N ASP A 31 11.44 6.31 11.58
CA ASP A 31 10.61 6.70 12.71
C ASP A 31 9.43 5.74 12.95
N LEU A 32 9.21 4.77 12.04
CA LEU A 32 8.15 3.79 12.12
C LEU A 32 8.68 2.44 12.55
N TYR A 33 7.89 1.76 13.38
CA TYR A 33 8.14 0.38 13.76
C TYR A 33 7.98 -0.54 12.53
N ASP A 34 8.95 -1.43 12.29
CA ASP A 34 9.11 -2.26 11.08
C ASP A 34 9.00 -1.50 9.73
N GLY A 35 9.11 -0.16 9.76
CA GLY A 35 9.10 0.73 8.60
C GLY A 35 7.71 1.18 8.14
N ASP A 36 6.61 0.71 8.75
CA ASP A 36 5.24 1.01 8.30
C ASP A 36 4.20 1.23 9.41
N MET A 37 4.55 1.03 10.69
CA MET A 37 3.65 1.20 11.83
C MET A 37 4.03 2.36 12.75
N LEU A 38 3.09 3.29 12.98
CA LEU A 38 3.19 4.34 13.99
C LEU A 38 2.68 3.83 15.35
N GLY A 39 3.28 4.34 16.44
CA GLY A 39 2.74 4.16 17.79
C GLY A 39 3.12 2.86 18.51
N ILE A 40 4.08 2.09 17.97
CA ILE A 40 4.65 0.90 18.61
C ILE A 40 6.05 1.24 19.11
N ASP A 41 6.26 1.23 20.43
CA ASP A 41 7.52 1.64 21.06
C ASP A 41 8.51 0.46 21.21
N GLY A 42 8.66 -0.31 20.14
CA GLY A 42 9.69 -1.34 20.01
C GLY A 42 9.25 -2.76 20.39
N PRO A 43 10.21 -3.69 20.49
CA PRO A 43 9.95 -5.13 20.39
C PRO A 43 9.18 -5.74 21.57
N PHE A 44 9.09 -5.04 22.70
CA PHE A 44 8.42 -5.47 23.93
C PHE A 44 7.03 -4.88 24.12
N ASP A 45 6.55 -4.12 23.15
CA ASP A 45 5.18 -3.59 23.19
C ASP A 45 4.17 -4.74 23.11
N ALA A 46 3.25 -4.77 24.08
CA ALA A 46 2.22 -5.80 24.18
C ALA A 46 1.24 -5.78 22.99
N GLU A 47 1.21 -4.68 22.25
CA GLU A 47 0.36 -4.47 21.08
C GLU A 47 0.93 -5.12 19.80
N ARG A 48 2.19 -5.59 19.80
CA ARG A 48 2.88 -6.16 18.61
C ARG A 48 2.26 -7.43 18.02
N ASN A 49 1.54 -8.23 18.81
CA ASN A 49 1.08 -9.57 18.38
C ASN A 49 -0.37 -9.88 18.79
N ALA A 50 -1.12 -8.90 19.30
CA ALA A 50 -2.46 -9.13 19.80
C ALA A 50 -3.48 -8.48 18.88
N ILE A 51 -4.57 -9.22 18.64
CA ILE A 51 -5.87 -8.61 18.36
C ILE A 51 -6.00 -7.40 19.29
N PRO A 52 -6.14 -6.17 18.76
CA PRO A 52 -6.20 -4.98 19.60
C PRO A 52 -7.27 -5.18 20.67
N GLY A 53 -6.95 -4.83 21.92
CA GLY A 53 -7.92 -4.85 23.01
C GLY A 53 -9.21 -4.14 22.57
N GLN A 54 -10.36 -4.52 23.12
CA GLN A 54 -11.66 -4.02 22.64
C GLN A 54 -11.74 -2.49 22.52
N ASN A 55 -10.98 -1.77 23.36
CA ASN A 55 -10.89 -0.31 23.36
C ASN A 55 -10.20 0.30 22.13
N TYR A 56 -9.39 -0.47 21.40
CA TYR A 56 -8.67 -0.04 20.20
C TYR A 56 -9.42 -0.39 18.91
N ARG A 57 -10.63 -0.96 19.01
CA ARG A 57 -11.46 -1.30 17.85
C ARG A 57 -12.37 -0.14 17.49
N TRP A 58 -12.57 0.03 16.19
CA TRP A 58 -13.54 0.99 15.69
C TRP A 58 -14.97 0.63 16.12
N PRO A 59 -15.74 1.57 16.68
CA PRO A 59 -17.13 1.33 17.06
C PRO A 59 -17.94 0.80 15.87
N SER A 60 -18.72 -0.26 16.12
CA SER A 60 -19.53 -0.93 15.09
C SER A 60 -18.74 -1.39 13.85
N ALA A 61 -17.43 -1.64 13.98
CA ALA A 61 -16.55 -2.00 12.86
C ALA A 61 -16.59 -1.00 11.68
N ARG A 62 -16.87 0.28 11.96
CA ARG A 62 -16.91 1.34 10.95
C ARG A 62 -15.76 2.32 11.15
N VAL A 63 -14.95 2.48 10.11
CA VAL A 63 -13.81 3.41 10.08
C VAL A 63 -14.23 4.70 9.38
N PRO A 64 -14.43 5.82 10.09
CA PRO A 64 -14.64 7.12 9.47
C PRO A 64 -13.32 7.62 8.85
N TYR A 65 -13.40 8.24 7.68
CA TYR A 65 -12.22 8.81 7.00
C TYR A 65 -12.57 10.13 6.30
N VAL A 66 -11.54 10.95 6.06
CA VAL A 66 -11.61 12.17 5.25
C VAL A 66 -10.50 12.08 4.21
N ILE A 67 -10.83 12.33 2.93
CA ILE A 67 -9.82 12.39 1.87
C ILE A 67 -9.22 13.79 1.87
N ASP A 68 -7.94 13.87 2.22
CA ASP A 68 -7.22 15.15 2.22
C ASP A 68 -7.02 15.68 0.80
N THR A 69 -7.13 17.00 0.64
CA THR A 69 -7.00 17.68 -0.67
C THR A 69 -5.64 17.46 -1.34
N SER A 70 -4.58 17.22 -0.57
CA SER A 70 -3.23 16.93 -1.08
C SER A 70 -3.17 15.63 -1.89
N LEU A 71 -4.14 14.72 -1.70
CA LEU A 71 -4.24 13.46 -2.44
C LEU A 71 -4.89 13.62 -3.82
N GLY A 72 -5.38 14.81 -4.19
CA GLY A 72 -6.07 15.04 -5.45
C GLY A 72 -5.26 14.70 -6.70
N LYS A 73 -3.92 14.80 -6.63
CA LYS A 73 -3.01 14.40 -7.73
C LYS A 73 -2.97 12.89 -7.99
N TYR A 74 -3.33 12.07 -7.01
CA TYR A 74 -3.36 10.61 -7.12
C TYR A 74 -4.76 10.07 -7.45
N SER A 75 -5.81 10.88 -7.29
CA SER A 75 -7.20 10.44 -7.53
C SER A 75 -7.52 10.25 -9.02
N ILE A 76 -6.67 10.74 -9.94
CA ILE A 76 -6.87 10.66 -11.39
C ILE A 76 -6.15 9.44 -12.00
N ALA A 77 -5.18 8.85 -11.29
CA ALA A 77 -4.43 7.68 -11.77
C ALA A 77 -5.07 6.33 -11.39
N SER A 78 -6.02 6.32 -10.46
CA SER A 78 -6.82 5.13 -10.12
C SER A 78 -8.04 5.05 -11.03
N HIS A 79 -8.11 3.96 -11.79
CA HIS A 79 -9.25 3.46 -12.55
C HIS A 79 -10.65 3.86 -11.99
N PRO A 80 -11.68 4.12 -12.83
CA PRO A 80 -13.01 4.59 -12.43
C PRO A 80 -13.86 3.58 -11.62
N SER A 81 -13.27 2.52 -11.08
CA SER A 81 -13.93 1.50 -10.26
C SER A 81 -13.68 1.69 -8.74
N ASN A 82 -13.28 2.87 -8.30
CA ASN A 82 -12.98 3.20 -6.90
C ASN A 82 -14.18 3.17 -5.93
N ASN A 83 -15.40 2.90 -6.42
CA ASN A 83 -16.54 2.51 -5.56
C ASN A 83 -16.59 1.01 -5.24
N VAL A 84 -15.68 0.20 -5.80
CA VAL A 84 -15.67 -1.27 -5.64
C VAL A 84 -14.61 -1.73 -4.64
N PHE A 85 -13.38 -1.20 -4.73
CA PHE A 85 -12.24 -1.69 -3.94
C PHE A 85 -12.40 -1.50 -2.41
N PHE A 86 -12.91 -0.35 -1.95
CA PHE A 86 -13.17 -0.15 -0.52
C PHE A 86 -14.47 -0.79 -0.04
N LYS A 87 -15.38 -1.14 -0.96
CA LYS A 87 -16.64 -1.81 -0.62
C LYS A 87 -16.38 -3.30 -0.32
N GLU A 88 -15.54 -3.96 -1.10
CA GLU A 88 -15.25 -5.39 -0.88
C GLU A 88 -14.46 -5.65 0.41
N ALA A 89 -13.56 -4.75 0.80
CA ALA A 89 -12.78 -4.89 2.04
C ALA A 89 -13.60 -4.72 3.34
N ILE A 90 -14.75 -4.03 3.28
CA ILE A 90 -15.61 -3.76 4.45
C ILE A 90 -16.78 -4.75 4.55
N TYR A 91 -17.17 -5.41 3.46
CA TYR A 91 -18.38 -6.27 3.39
C TYR A 91 -18.10 -7.77 3.15
N SER A 92 -16.85 -8.23 3.18
CA SER A 92 -16.57 -9.67 3.22
C SER A 92 -16.90 -10.23 4.62
N ASN A 93 -18.05 -10.91 4.73
CA ASN A 93 -18.35 -11.82 5.83
C ASN A 93 -17.35 -12.98 5.88
#